data_AF-A0A8R2NKS7-F1
#
_entry.id   AF-A0A8R2NKS7-F1
#
_cell.length_a   1.000
_cell.length_b   1.000
_cell.length_c   1.000
_cell.angle_alpha   90.00
_cell.angle_beta   90.00
_cell.angle_gamma   90.00
#
_symmetry.space_group_name_H-M   'P 1'
#
loop_
_entity.id
_entity.type
_entity.pdbx_description
1 polymer ?
#
loop_
_entity_poly.entity_id
_entity_poly.type
_entity_poly.pdbx_seq_one_letter_code
_entity_poly.pdbx_strand_id
1 'polypeptide(L)'
;MGKRKKMALKKGAIPSIFNFPLNTSGNAECDSMVPASCRKELFGEPPSKRICTTVSSQDPFSSFKGLLLPVGWILYQDLCMVSLYKLNKSSNEIKIIIEKQIVFQSSNLNISYFVNQKRQDSKMLGLKQLTYPLDMIEIANTVQLFDNQLICRGGPSVINFPGIHIKNTHLEGTIWRHDKCSILTDLKKRCGKCNLLFPQFRTYKKRLTKLVNT
;
A
#
# COMPACT_ATOMS: atom_id res chain seq x y z
N MET A 1 35.82 -11.43 -23.53
CA MET A 1 35.40 -11.63 -22.11
C MET A 1 34.71 -10.38 -21.59
N GLY A 2 33.39 -10.40 -21.42
CA GLY A 2 32.61 -9.23 -20.97
C GLY A 2 32.56 -9.11 -19.45
N LYS A 3 33.10 -8.02 -18.89
CA LYS A 3 33.04 -7.73 -17.44
C LYS A 3 31.61 -7.32 -17.04
N ARG A 4 30.95 -8.11 -16.20
CA ARG A 4 29.68 -7.72 -15.52
C ARG A 4 29.94 -6.52 -14.62
N LYS A 5 29.27 -5.39 -14.89
CA LYS A 5 29.20 -4.26 -13.96
C LYS A 5 28.30 -4.63 -12.77
N LYS A 6 28.86 -4.66 -11.57
CA LYS A 6 28.08 -4.74 -10.32
C LYS A 6 27.34 -3.41 -10.13
N MET A 7 26.02 -3.44 -10.14
CA MET A 7 25.21 -2.29 -9.75
C MET A 7 25.12 -2.28 -8.22
N ALA A 8 25.72 -1.27 -7.59
CA ALA A 8 25.55 -1.00 -6.17
C ALA A 8 24.55 0.16 -6.02
N LEU A 9 23.66 0.06 -5.02
CA LEU A 9 22.82 1.17 -4.62
C LEU A 9 23.71 2.33 -4.14
N LYS A 10 23.46 3.54 -4.66
CA LYS A 10 24.11 4.74 -4.13
C LYS A 10 23.70 4.92 -2.66
N LYS A 11 24.67 5.23 -1.80
CA LYS A 11 24.40 5.66 -0.41
C LYS A 11 23.37 6.80 -0.45
N GLY A 12 22.23 6.63 0.22
CA GLY A 12 21.11 7.58 0.23
C GLY A 12 19.84 7.15 -0.53
N ALA A 13 19.82 5.96 -1.16
CA ALA A 13 18.62 5.42 -1.82
C ALA A 13 17.60 4.74 -0.88
N ILE A 14 17.71 4.97 0.43
CA ILE A 14 16.72 4.54 1.42
C ILE A 14 15.62 5.62 1.45
N PRO A 15 14.34 5.27 1.19
CA PRO A 15 13.23 6.21 1.30
C PRO A 15 13.19 6.88 2.69
N SER A 16 12.94 8.18 2.76
CA SER A 16 12.93 8.97 4.01
C SER A 16 11.89 8.53 5.05
N ILE A 17 11.04 7.55 4.74
CA ILE A 17 10.17 6.85 5.70
C ILE A 17 10.92 6.00 6.73
N PHE A 18 12.23 5.80 6.57
CA PHE A 18 13.09 5.17 7.58
C PHE A 18 13.85 6.19 8.46
N ASN A 19 13.75 7.50 8.18
CA ASN A 19 14.37 8.53 9.01
C ASN A 19 13.32 9.17 9.92
N PHE A 20 13.13 8.57 11.09
CA PHE A 20 12.54 9.31 12.21
C PHE A 20 13.55 10.35 12.69
N PRO A 21 13.15 11.60 13.00
CA PRO A 21 14.04 12.53 13.64
C PRO A 21 14.44 11.94 15.00
N LEU A 22 15.74 11.73 15.17
CA LEU A 22 16.35 11.38 16.45
C LEU A 22 16.26 12.62 17.35
N ASN A 23 15.08 12.84 17.94
CA ASN A 23 14.97 13.68 19.12
C ASN A 23 15.17 12.77 20.32
N THR A 24 16.29 13.00 20.97
CA THR A 24 16.72 12.38 22.21
C THR A 24 15.66 12.51 23.30
N SER A 25 15.50 11.44 24.09
CA SER A 25 14.63 11.24 25.25
C SER A 25 13.20 10.78 24.94
N GLY A 26 12.93 9.52 25.28
CA GLY A 26 11.62 8.87 25.17
C GLY A 26 11.75 7.48 24.56
N ASN A 27 12.08 6.49 25.39
CA ASN A 27 12.13 5.07 25.00
C ASN A 27 10.80 4.64 24.35
N ALA A 28 10.81 4.35 23.06
CA ALA A 28 9.77 3.54 22.44
C ALA A 28 10.23 2.08 22.48
N GLU A 29 10.15 1.50 23.68
CA GLU A 29 10.13 0.05 23.85
C GLU A 29 8.87 -0.47 23.15
N CYS A 30 9.05 -1.34 22.15
CA CYS A 30 8.04 -2.35 21.87
C CYS A 30 7.95 -3.13 23.19
N ASP A 31 6.92 -2.86 24.00
CA ASP A 31 6.73 -3.47 25.31
C ASP A 31 6.75 -4.99 25.17
N SER A 32 7.95 -5.54 25.34
CA SER A 32 8.15 -6.92 25.67
C SER A 32 7.55 -7.06 27.06
N MET A 33 6.42 -7.74 27.15
CA MET A 33 6.05 -8.38 28.41
C MET A 33 7.11 -9.44 28.72
N VAL A 34 8.22 -9.00 29.32
CA VAL A 34 9.11 -9.84 30.11
C VAL A 34 8.42 -9.99 31.46
N PRO A 35 7.95 -11.17 31.85
CA PRO A 35 7.57 -11.36 33.24
C PRO A 35 8.84 -11.22 34.07
N ALA A 36 8.73 -10.41 35.13
CA ALA A 36 9.76 -10.17 36.12
C ALA A 36 10.57 -11.44 36.42
N SER A 37 11.89 -11.29 36.35
CA SER A 37 12.89 -12.24 36.83
C SER A 37 12.40 -12.93 38.11
N CYS A 38 12.26 -14.26 38.06
CA CYS A 38 12.08 -15.08 39.26
C CYS A 38 13.32 -14.90 40.14
N ARG A 39 13.26 -13.94 41.04
CA ARG A 39 14.20 -13.82 42.15
C ARG A 39 13.97 -15.08 43.02
N LYS A 40 15.01 -15.90 43.16
CA LYS A 40 15.04 -16.99 44.13
C LYS A 40 14.93 -16.38 45.53
N GLU A 41 13.75 -16.40 46.12
CA GLU A 41 13.63 -16.31 47.57
C GLU A 41 13.85 -17.72 48.13
N LEU A 42 14.97 -17.87 48.85
CA LEU A 42 15.12 -18.96 49.80
C LEU A 42 14.07 -18.76 50.91
N PHE A 43 13.51 -19.88 51.38
CA PHE A 43 12.57 -20.06 52.51
C PHE A 43 11.06 -20.14 52.17
N GLY A 44 10.63 -21.39 51.91
CA GLY A 44 9.46 -22.09 52.49
C GLY A 44 8.03 -21.52 52.39
N GLU A 45 7.20 -22.11 51.52
CA GLU A 45 5.82 -22.60 51.77
C GLU A 45 5.18 -23.26 50.50
N PRO A 46 4.10 -24.08 50.60
CA PRO A 46 3.78 -25.17 49.65
C PRO A 46 2.95 -24.74 48.40
N PRO A 47 2.77 -25.63 47.39
CA PRO A 47 2.64 -25.23 46.00
C PRO A 47 1.20 -24.90 45.60
N SER A 48 0.89 -23.62 45.43
CA SER A 48 -0.24 -23.22 44.57
C SER A 48 0.22 -23.33 43.12
N LYS A 49 -0.42 -24.23 42.36
CA LYS A 49 -0.23 -24.42 40.92
C LYS A 49 -0.51 -23.11 40.17
N ARG A 50 0.49 -22.25 40.05
CA ARG A 50 0.51 -21.22 39.02
C ARG A 50 0.73 -21.93 37.69
N ILE A 51 -0.35 -22.12 36.96
CA ILE A 51 -0.28 -22.48 35.54
C ILE A 51 0.45 -21.32 34.87
N CYS A 52 1.75 -21.51 34.65
CA CYS A 52 2.50 -20.68 33.74
C CYS A 52 2.01 -21.07 32.35
N THR A 53 1.00 -20.36 31.84
CA THR A 53 0.64 -20.42 30.42
C THR A 53 1.86 -19.95 29.65
N THR A 54 2.64 -20.89 29.14
CA THR A 54 3.66 -20.66 28.13
C THR A 54 2.99 -19.87 27.00
N VAL A 55 3.36 -18.60 26.86
CA VAL A 55 2.98 -17.78 25.71
C VAL A 55 3.52 -18.52 24.49
N SER A 56 2.61 -19.14 23.73
CA SER A 56 2.95 -19.83 22.49
C SER A 56 3.64 -18.82 21.58
N SER A 57 4.94 -18.99 21.36
CA SER A 57 5.75 -18.14 20.45
C SER A 57 5.43 -18.46 18.98
N GLN A 58 4.17 -18.72 18.67
CA GLN A 58 3.74 -18.94 17.31
C GLN A 58 3.65 -17.57 16.64
N ASP A 59 4.56 -17.35 15.69
CA ASP A 59 4.52 -16.23 14.76
C ASP A 59 3.08 -16.11 14.20
N PRO A 60 2.37 -14.99 14.48
CA PRO A 60 0.97 -14.81 14.10
C PRO A 60 0.78 -14.79 12.58
N PHE A 61 1.87 -14.70 11.82
CA PHE A 61 1.89 -14.68 10.37
C PHE A 61 2.48 -15.93 9.74
N SER A 62 2.78 -16.98 10.53
CA SER A 62 3.31 -18.25 10.03
C SER A 62 2.44 -18.88 8.94
N SER A 63 1.12 -18.66 8.96
CA SER A 63 0.17 -19.12 7.96
C SER A 63 0.38 -18.52 6.56
N PHE A 64 1.02 -17.35 6.43
CA PHE A 64 1.26 -16.70 5.14
C PHE A 64 2.27 -17.43 4.25
N LYS A 65 3.15 -18.27 4.83
CA LYS A 65 4.16 -19.00 4.04
C LYS A 65 3.56 -19.95 3.00
N GLY A 66 2.35 -20.45 3.24
CA GLY A 66 1.62 -21.32 2.31
C GLY A 66 0.66 -20.60 1.36
N LEU A 67 0.57 -19.27 1.43
CA LEU A 67 -0.39 -18.50 0.64
C LEU A 67 0.02 -18.46 -0.84
N LEU A 68 -0.84 -18.98 -1.71
CA LEU A 68 -0.67 -18.87 -3.16
C LEU A 68 -1.07 -17.47 -3.63
N LEU A 69 -0.11 -16.72 -4.15
CA LEU A 69 -0.32 -15.36 -4.65
C LEU A 69 -0.43 -15.33 -6.19
N PRO A 70 -1.21 -14.39 -6.76
CA PRO A 70 -1.25 -14.21 -8.21
C PRO A 70 0.11 -13.83 -8.80
N VAL A 71 0.27 -14.04 -10.11
CA VAL A 71 1.53 -13.77 -10.81
C VAL A 71 1.97 -12.31 -10.63
N GLY A 72 3.20 -12.11 -10.17
CA GLY A 72 3.81 -10.80 -9.97
C GLY A 72 3.58 -10.19 -8.59
N TRP A 73 2.81 -10.84 -7.71
CA TRP A 73 2.73 -10.50 -6.30
C TRP A 73 3.88 -11.11 -5.49
N ILE A 74 4.28 -10.40 -4.43
CA ILE A 74 5.39 -10.75 -3.56
C ILE A 74 4.89 -10.66 -2.10
N LEU A 75 5.31 -11.63 -1.29
CA LEU A 75 5.15 -11.64 0.16
C LEU A 75 6.41 -11.06 0.82
N TYR A 76 6.23 -10.05 1.67
CA TYR A 76 7.21 -9.63 2.65
C TYR A 76 6.62 -9.84 4.05
N GLN A 77 7.43 -10.38 4.96
CA GLN A 77 7.02 -10.68 6.33
C GLN A 77 8.13 -10.23 7.28
N ASP A 78 7.68 -9.60 8.37
CA ASP A 78 8.47 -9.21 9.53
C ASP A 78 7.67 -9.56 10.81
N LEU A 79 8.28 -9.43 11.98
CA LEU A 79 7.70 -9.77 13.28
C LEU A 79 6.36 -9.07 13.55
N CYS A 80 6.23 -7.83 13.09
CA CYS A 80 5.04 -7.00 13.36
C CYS A 80 4.15 -6.78 12.14
N MET A 81 4.56 -7.24 10.95
CA MET A 81 3.82 -6.96 9.72
C MET A 81 3.97 -8.00 8.63
N VAL A 82 2.91 -8.16 7.86
CA VAL A 82 2.94 -8.81 6.54
C VAL A 82 2.54 -7.82 5.47
N SER A 83 3.26 -7.82 4.36
CA SER A 83 2.95 -7.02 3.19
C SER A 83 2.88 -7.91 1.96
N LEU A 84 1.70 -7.96 1.34
CA LEU A 84 1.48 -8.54 0.02
C LEU A 84 1.51 -7.41 -0.99
N TYR A 85 2.36 -7.45 -2.00
CA TYR A 85 2.49 -6.34 -2.94
C TYR A 85 2.83 -6.75 -4.37
N LYS A 86 2.39 -5.92 -5.32
CA LYS A 86 2.70 -6.02 -6.75
C LYS A 86 3.49 -4.79 -7.19
N LEU A 87 4.56 -5.02 -7.93
CA LEU A 87 5.42 -3.95 -8.46
C LEU A 87 4.99 -3.54 -9.87
N ASN A 88 4.95 -2.24 -10.15
CA ASN A 88 4.83 -1.74 -11.51
C ASN A 88 6.20 -1.83 -12.19
N LYS A 89 6.31 -2.73 -13.18
CA LYS A 89 7.49 -2.86 -14.04
C LYS A 89 7.25 -2.13 -15.36
N SER A 90 6.98 -0.83 -15.30
CA SER A 90 6.91 -0.01 -16.51
C SER A 90 8.31 0.07 -17.14
N SER A 91 8.44 -0.42 -18.38
CA SER A 91 9.73 -0.58 -19.08
C SER A 91 10.49 0.72 -19.30
N ASN A 92 9.81 1.86 -19.17
CA ASN A 92 10.35 3.20 -19.44
C ASN A 92 10.65 3.99 -18.15
N GLU A 93 10.30 3.46 -16.97
CA GLU A 93 10.51 4.15 -15.70
C GLU A 93 11.75 3.58 -15.00
N ILE A 94 12.76 4.44 -14.78
CA ILE A 94 13.94 4.11 -13.94
C ILE A 94 13.51 3.80 -12.49
N LYS A 95 12.30 4.21 -12.10
CA LYS A 95 11.74 4.08 -10.76
C LYS A 95 10.79 2.88 -10.68
N ILE A 96 11.17 1.89 -9.86
CA ILE A 96 10.26 0.80 -9.47
C ILE A 96 9.31 1.35 -8.39
N ILE A 97 8.00 1.22 -8.62
CA ILE A 97 6.97 1.63 -7.65
C ILE A 97 6.10 0.44 -7.27
N ILE A 98 5.66 0.41 -6.01
CA ILE A 98 4.61 -0.52 -5.56
C ILE A 98 3.29 -0.06 -6.16
N GLU A 99 2.73 -0.88 -7.05
CA GLU A 99 1.47 -0.63 -7.75
C GLU A 99 0.27 -0.89 -6.85
N LYS A 100 0.26 -2.05 -6.18
CA LYS A 100 -0.79 -2.49 -5.25
C LYS A 100 -0.15 -3.13 -4.04
N GLN A 101 -0.74 -2.92 -2.88
CA GLN A 101 -0.25 -3.52 -1.65
C GLN A 101 -1.36 -3.68 -0.61
N ILE A 102 -1.31 -4.78 0.13
CA ILE A 102 -2.10 -5.03 1.34
C ILE A 102 -1.10 -5.23 2.48
N VAL A 103 -1.25 -4.44 3.54
CA VAL A 103 -0.41 -4.51 4.74
C VAL A 103 -1.26 -4.95 5.92
N PHE A 104 -0.81 -5.99 6.60
CA PHE A 104 -1.36 -6.53 7.84
C PHE A 104 -0.41 -6.15 8.98
N GLN A 105 -0.94 -5.56 10.05
CA GLN A 105 -0.16 -5.12 11.21
C GLN A 105 -0.65 -5.88 12.45
N SER A 106 0.24 -6.63 13.11
CA SER A 106 -0.15 -7.44 14.27
C SER A 106 -0.35 -6.61 15.54
N SER A 107 0.36 -5.49 15.70
CA SER A 107 0.32 -4.68 16.92
C SER A 107 -1.00 -3.95 17.16
N ASN A 108 -1.67 -3.51 16.10
CA ASN A 108 -2.92 -2.74 16.16
C ASN A 108 -4.06 -3.42 15.39
N LEU A 109 -3.84 -4.65 14.89
CA LEU A 109 -4.79 -5.42 14.09
C LEU A 109 -5.36 -4.64 12.89
N ASN A 110 -4.54 -3.76 12.31
CA ASN A 110 -4.94 -2.92 11.18
C ASN A 110 -4.57 -3.59 9.85
N ILE A 111 -5.49 -3.50 8.89
CA ILE A 111 -5.28 -3.94 7.51
C ILE A 111 -5.44 -2.74 6.59
N SER A 112 -4.40 -2.43 5.82
CA SER A 112 -4.35 -1.25 4.97
C SER A 112 -4.06 -1.60 3.53
N TYR A 113 -4.81 -0.97 2.63
CA TYR A 113 -4.69 -1.15 1.19
C TYR A 113 -4.01 0.07 0.58
N PHE A 114 -3.14 -0.14 -0.39
CA PHE A 114 -2.44 0.92 -1.09
C PHE A 114 -2.47 0.69 -2.59
N VAL A 115 -2.66 1.77 -3.34
CA VAL A 115 -2.53 1.80 -4.80
C VAL A 115 -1.58 2.94 -5.17
N ASN A 116 -0.53 2.63 -5.93
CA ASN A 116 0.55 3.57 -6.26
C ASN A 116 1.07 4.33 -5.02
N GLN A 117 1.33 3.59 -3.93
CA GLN A 117 1.79 4.11 -2.63
C GLN A 117 0.80 5.03 -1.89
N LYS A 118 -0.42 5.23 -2.40
CA LYS A 118 -1.48 5.99 -1.72
C LYS A 118 -2.42 5.05 -1.00
N ARG A 119 -2.62 5.29 0.30
CA ARG A 119 -3.58 4.53 1.12
C ARG A 119 -4.99 4.68 0.56
N GLN A 120 -5.71 3.58 0.52
CA GLN A 120 -7.08 3.47 0.07
C GLN A 120 -7.97 2.97 1.19
N ASP A 121 -9.21 3.45 1.22
CA ASP A 121 -10.27 2.87 2.05
C ASP A 121 -10.74 1.57 1.40
N SER A 122 -10.75 0.47 2.15
CA SER A 122 -11.17 -0.85 1.66
C SER A 122 -12.58 -0.84 1.08
N LYS A 123 -13.50 -0.04 1.65
CA LYS A 123 -14.88 0.10 1.16
C LYS A 123 -14.93 0.73 -0.23
N MET A 124 -14.00 1.65 -0.52
CA MET A 124 -13.91 2.32 -1.81
C MET A 124 -13.33 1.42 -2.92
N LEU A 125 -12.75 0.27 -2.56
CA LEU A 125 -12.17 -0.67 -3.51
C LEU A 125 -13.14 -1.78 -3.93
N GLY A 126 -14.35 -1.85 -3.34
CA GLY A 126 -15.27 -2.96 -3.58
C GLY A 126 -14.71 -4.32 -3.16
N LEU A 127 -13.66 -4.32 -2.33
CA LEU A 127 -13.03 -5.51 -1.79
C LEU A 127 -13.76 -5.93 -0.52
N LYS A 128 -13.71 -7.23 -0.22
CA LYS A 128 -14.14 -7.73 1.09
C LYS A 128 -13.28 -7.07 2.17
N GLN A 129 -13.92 -6.57 3.22
CA GLN A 129 -13.20 -6.04 4.37
C GLN A 129 -12.59 -7.21 5.14
N LEU A 130 -11.28 -7.38 5.01
CA LEU A 130 -10.53 -8.35 5.81
C LEU A 130 -10.52 -7.89 7.28
N THR A 131 -10.59 -8.85 8.19
CA THR A 131 -10.56 -8.62 9.64
C THR A 131 -9.75 -9.72 10.33
N TYR A 132 -9.40 -9.50 11.59
CA TYR A 132 -8.78 -10.51 12.43
C TYR A 132 -9.85 -11.33 13.18
N PRO A 133 -9.62 -12.64 13.44
CA PRO A 133 -8.47 -13.45 13.03
C PRO A 133 -8.44 -13.66 11.51
N LEU A 134 -7.23 -13.80 10.96
CA LEU A 134 -7.01 -13.85 9.51
C LEU A 134 -7.45 -15.19 8.91
N ASP A 135 -8.37 -15.13 7.95
CA ASP A 135 -8.72 -16.27 7.10
C ASP A 135 -7.90 -16.23 5.81
N MET A 136 -7.06 -17.25 5.60
CA MET A 136 -6.17 -17.33 4.45
C MET A 136 -6.91 -17.49 3.12
N ILE A 137 -8.09 -18.11 3.10
CA ILE A 137 -8.93 -18.24 1.91
C ILE A 137 -9.48 -16.86 1.54
N GLU A 138 -9.95 -16.10 2.52
CA GLU A 138 -10.43 -14.73 2.29
C GLU A 138 -9.32 -13.80 1.82
N ILE A 139 -8.12 -13.93 2.40
CA ILE A 139 -6.95 -13.18 1.97
C ILE A 139 -6.62 -13.52 0.51
N ALA A 140 -6.53 -14.80 0.15
CA ALA A 140 -6.24 -15.23 -1.22
C ALA A 140 -7.25 -14.66 -2.22
N ASN A 141 -8.55 -14.79 -1.91
CA ASN A 141 -9.62 -14.26 -2.74
C ASN A 141 -9.56 -12.73 -2.86
N THR A 142 -9.26 -12.03 -1.76
CA THR A 142 -9.15 -10.57 -1.76
C THR A 142 -7.96 -10.10 -2.60
N VAL A 143 -6.81 -10.79 -2.52
CA VAL A 143 -5.64 -10.49 -3.36
C VAL A 143 -5.96 -10.73 -4.82
N GLN A 144 -6.66 -11.83 -5.16
CA GLN A 144 -7.08 -12.11 -6.54
C GLN A 144 -8.03 -11.04 -7.08
N LEU A 145 -9.04 -10.64 -6.31
CA LEU A 145 -9.96 -9.56 -6.70
C LEU A 145 -9.22 -8.24 -6.87
N PHE A 146 -8.32 -7.92 -5.94
CA PHE A 146 -7.53 -6.71 -6.03
C PHE A 146 -6.60 -6.74 -7.24
N ASP A 147 -6.02 -7.89 -7.59
CA ASP A 147 -5.19 -8.06 -8.79
C ASP A 147 -5.97 -7.81 -10.08
N ASN A 148 -7.18 -8.34 -10.18
CA ASN A 148 -8.04 -8.25 -11.35
C ASN A 148 -8.49 -6.80 -11.66
N GLN A 149 -8.57 -5.93 -10.66
CA GLN A 149 -8.95 -4.53 -10.86
C GLN A 149 -7.88 -3.73 -11.59
N LEU A 150 -8.25 -2.99 -12.62
CA LEU A 150 -7.37 -2.06 -13.31
C LEU A 150 -7.25 -0.74 -12.56
N ILE A 151 -6.07 -0.14 -12.59
CA ILE A 151 -5.88 1.24 -12.13
C ILE A 151 -6.37 2.21 -13.20
N CYS A 152 -7.25 3.14 -12.81
CA CYS A 152 -7.74 4.21 -13.65
C CYS A 152 -6.57 5.04 -14.20
N ARG A 153 -6.48 5.18 -15.52
CA ARG A 153 -5.43 5.94 -16.21
C ARG A 153 -5.64 7.46 -16.21
N GLY A 154 -6.64 7.96 -15.49
CA GLY A 154 -6.97 9.39 -15.47
C GLY A 154 -7.59 9.91 -16.77
N GLY A 155 -7.74 11.22 -16.83
CA GLY A 155 -8.33 11.99 -17.90
C GLY A 155 -7.32 12.41 -18.99
N PRO A 156 -7.52 13.57 -19.62
CA PRO A 156 -6.63 14.10 -20.65
C PRO A 156 -5.24 14.50 -20.12
N SER A 157 -4.25 14.45 -20.99
CA SER A 157 -2.92 15.04 -20.73
C SER A 157 -2.95 16.56 -20.85
N VAL A 158 -2.22 17.25 -19.96
CA VAL A 158 -2.03 18.72 -19.99
C VAL A 158 -1.50 19.20 -21.33
N ILE A 159 -0.62 18.43 -21.98
CA ILE A 159 0.00 18.79 -23.25
C ILE A 159 -1.06 19.00 -24.35
N ASN A 160 -2.17 18.28 -24.30
CA ASN A 160 -3.26 18.39 -25.28
C ASN A 160 -4.19 19.58 -25.02
N PHE A 161 -4.17 20.10 -23.79
CA PHE A 161 -5.08 21.14 -23.28
C PHE A 161 -4.32 22.15 -22.41
N PRO A 162 -3.32 22.86 -22.96
CA PRO A 162 -2.53 23.81 -22.19
C PRO A 162 -3.39 24.98 -21.70
N GLY A 163 -3.16 25.42 -20.47
CA GLY A 163 -3.89 26.55 -19.86
C GLY A 163 -5.36 26.28 -19.50
N ILE A 164 -5.87 25.07 -19.72
CA ILE A 164 -7.25 24.71 -19.37
C ILE A 164 -7.28 24.10 -17.98
N HIS A 165 -8.09 24.69 -17.10
CA HIS A 165 -8.36 24.21 -15.75
C HIS A 165 -9.86 23.98 -15.58
N ILE A 166 -10.22 22.78 -15.10
CA ILE A 166 -11.60 22.41 -14.82
C ILE A 166 -11.76 22.22 -13.31
N LYS A 167 -12.84 22.76 -12.73
CA LYS A 167 -13.17 22.55 -11.31
C LYS A 167 -13.29 21.06 -10.98
N ASN A 168 -13.00 20.69 -9.73
CA ASN A 168 -13.03 19.32 -9.22
C ASN A 168 -12.03 18.37 -9.92
N THR A 169 -10.92 18.93 -10.39
CA THR A 169 -9.82 18.16 -10.97
C THR A 169 -8.49 18.58 -10.36
N HIS A 170 -7.57 17.62 -10.30
CA HIS A 170 -6.19 17.83 -9.91
C HIS A 170 -5.26 17.18 -10.92
N LEU A 171 -4.01 17.64 -10.93
CA LEU A 171 -3.00 17.11 -11.81
C LEU A 171 -2.19 16.02 -11.10
N GLU A 172 -2.03 14.86 -11.73
CA GLU A 172 -1.12 13.81 -11.29
C GLU A 172 -0.10 13.54 -12.40
N GLY A 173 1.12 14.02 -12.20
CA GLY A 173 2.13 14.06 -13.27
C GLY A 173 1.68 14.94 -14.43
N THR A 174 1.44 14.33 -15.59
CA THR A 174 0.97 15.04 -16.79
C THR A 174 -0.51 14.82 -17.09
N ILE A 175 -1.23 14.06 -16.23
CA ILE A 175 -2.60 13.61 -16.48
C ILE A 175 -3.56 14.28 -15.51
N TRP A 176 -4.62 14.88 -16.05
CA TRP A 176 -5.73 15.40 -15.24
C TRP A 176 -6.56 14.29 -14.65
N ARG A 177 -6.89 14.37 -13.36
CA ARG A 177 -7.79 13.45 -12.68
C ARG A 177 -8.93 14.19 -12.04
N HIS A 178 -10.09 13.54 -12.01
CA HIS A 178 -11.24 14.02 -11.25
C HIS A 178 -11.01 13.73 -9.77
N ASP A 179 -11.41 14.63 -8.87
CA ASP A 179 -11.14 14.47 -7.42
C ASP A 179 -11.83 13.24 -6.82
N LYS A 180 -13.04 12.95 -7.31
CA LYS A 180 -13.79 11.72 -7.00
C LYS A 180 -13.44 10.54 -7.95
N CYS A 181 -12.19 10.42 -8.39
CA CYS A 181 -11.76 9.32 -9.25
C CYS A 181 -11.82 8.00 -8.48
N SER A 182 -12.59 7.02 -8.99
CA SER A 182 -12.38 5.63 -8.60
C SER A 182 -11.02 5.19 -9.12
N ILE A 183 -10.03 5.09 -8.23
CA ILE A 183 -8.64 4.75 -8.57
C ILE A 183 -8.58 3.33 -9.15
N LEU A 184 -9.44 2.43 -8.69
CA LEU A 184 -9.63 1.09 -9.24
C LEU A 184 -10.90 1.01 -10.10
N THR A 185 -10.87 0.11 -11.08
CA THR A 185 -11.91 -0.10 -12.08
C THR A 185 -11.89 -1.55 -12.53
N ASP A 186 -13.03 -2.18 -12.77
CA ASP A 186 -13.04 -3.63 -13.04
C ASP A 186 -12.49 -3.99 -14.42
N LEU A 187 -12.96 -3.31 -15.47
CA LEU A 187 -12.60 -3.65 -16.86
C LEU A 187 -12.20 -2.44 -17.71
N LYS A 188 -12.57 -1.24 -17.28
CA LYS A 188 -12.35 -0.02 -18.07
C LYS A 188 -11.02 0.59 -17.70
N LYS A 189 -10.23 1.00 -18.70
CA LYS A 189 -8.97 1.73 -18.48
C LYS A 189 -9.14 3.04 -17.67
N ARG A 190 -10.37 3.54 -17.52
CA ARG A 190 -10.70 4.80 -16.83
C ARG A 190 -12.03 4.68 -16.11
N CYS A 191 -12.16 5.34 -14.96
CA CYS A 191 -13.43 5.47 -14.27
C CYS A 191 -14.35 6.46 -15.02
N GLY A 192 -15.66 6.37 -14.76
CA GLY A 192 -16.65 7.22 -15.43
C GLY A 192 -16.38 8.72 -15.27
N LYS A 193 -15.98 9.16 -14.06
CA LYS A 193 -15.66 10.57 -13.78
C LYS A 193 -14.48 11.08 -14.60
N CYS A 194 -13.38 10.33 -14.66
CA CYS A 194 -12.21 10.70 -15.47
C CYS A 194 -12.51 10.62 -16.98
N ASN A 195 -13.38 9.72 -17.41
CA ASN A 195 -13.79 9.62 -18.82
C ASN A 195 -14.58 10.87 -19.28
N LEU A 196 -15.40 11.44 -18.39
CA LEU A 196 -16.17 12.67 -18.67
C LEU A 196 -15.30 13.93 -18.81
N LEU A 197 -14.05 13.91 -18.34
CA LEU A 197 -13.15 15.03 -18.52
C LEU A 197 -12.83 15.29 -20.00
N PHE A 198 -12.71 14.25 -20.83
CA PHE A 198 -12.38 14.41 -22.25
C PHE A 198 -13.33 15.34 -23.02
N PRO A 199 -14.66 15.12 -23.03
CA PRO A 199 -15.58 16.04 -23.68
C PRO A 199 -15.59 17.43 -23.02
N GLN A 200 -15.44 17.52 -21.69
CA GLN A 200 -15.38 18.81 -20.99
C GLN A 200 -14.18 19.66 -21.46
N PHE A 201 -12.97 19.09 -21.42
CA PHE A 201 -11.75 19.75 -21.88
C PHE A 201 -11.82 20.17 -23.35
N ARG A 202 -12.42 19.34 -24.23
CA ARG A 202 -12.67 19.70 -25.63
C ARG A 202 -13.60 20.92 -25.78
N THR A 203 -14.66 20.99 -24.97
CA THR A 203 -15.59 22.13 -24.99
C THR A 203 -14.93 23.42 -24.51
N TYR A 204 -14.14 23.37 -23.43
CA TYR A 204 -13.38 24.53 -22.95
C TYR A 204 -12.38 25.02 -23.99
N LYS A 205 -11.62 24.10 -24.62
CA LYS A 205 -10.68 24.44 -25.69
C LYS A 205 -11.37 25.18 -26.84
N LYS A 206 -12.52 24.69 -27.30
CA LYS A 206 -13.31 25.33 -28.36
C LYS A 206 -13.80 26.74 -28.00
N ARG A 207 -14.16 26.98 -26.72
CA ARG A 207 -14.61 28.30 -26.26
C ARG A 207 -13.46 29.29 -26.21
N LEU A 208 -12.30 28.87 -25.72
CA LEU A 208 -11.11 29.72 -25.67
C LEU A 208 -10.64 30.11 -27.08
N THR A 209 -10.62 29.17 -28.04
CA THR A 209 -10.25 29.48 -29.42
C THR A 209 -11.21 30.46 -30.10
N LYS A 210 -12.49 30.48 -29.70
CA LYS A 210 -13.46 31.46 -30.23
C LYS A 210 -13.21 32.86 -29.68
N LEU A 211 -12.88 32.98 -28.40
CA LEU A 211 -12.60 34.26 -27.74
C LEU A 211 -11.30 34.92 -28.23
N VAL A 212 -10.33 34.14 -28.71
CA VAL A 212 -9.07 34.67 -29.28
C VAL A 212 -9.26 35.19 -30.71
N ASN A 213 -10.31 34.74 -31.41
CA ASN A 213 -10.57 35.09 -32.81
C ASN A 213 -11.64 36.19 -32.96
N THR A 214 -12.01 36.86 -31.87
CA THR A 214 -12.91 38.03 -31.81
C THR A 214 -12.16 39.21 -31.24
#